data_AF-A0A8J7H3Q0-F1
#
_entry.id   AF-A0A8J7H3Q0-F1
#
_cell.length_a   1.000
_cell.length_b   1.000
_cell.length_c   1.000
_cell.angle_alpha   90.00
_cell.angle_beta   90.00
_cell.angle_gamma   90.00
#
_symmetry.space_group_name_H-M   'P 1'
#
loop_
_entity.id
_entity.type
_entity.pdbx_description
1 polymer ?
#
loop_
_entity_poly.entity_id
_entity_poly.type
_entity_poly.pdbx_seq_one_letter_code
_entity_poly.pdbx_strand_id
1 'polypeptide(L)' 'MRRSAARSGNDRPWGQDIEKGRRTEIDEIYGLVIQRAAELEIPVPANQTVYDLVRAIENGTLAPAPENLLDTVE' A
#
# COMPACT_ATOMS: atom_id res chain seq x y z
N MET A 1 19.95 -11.39 27.56
CA MET A 1 18.65 -11.74 26.94
C MET A 1 17.99 -10.44 26.48
N ARG A 2 18.10 -10.06 25.20
CA ARG A 2 17.43 -8.86 24.68
C ARG A 2 15.95 -9.20 24.53
N ARG A 3 15.06 -8.51 25.25
CA ARG A 3 13.62 -8.56 25.00
C ARG A 3 13.38 -8.06 23.58
N SER A 4 12.94 -8.94 22.69
CA SER A 4 12.40 -8.52 21.40
C SER A 4 11.16 -7.68 21.69
N ALA A 5 11.28 -6.36 21.56
CA ALA A 5 10.13 -5.49 21.61
C ALA A 5 9.19 -5.92 20.47
N ALA A 6 7.93 -6.20 20.79
CA ALA A 6 6.91 -6.36 19.77
C ALA A 6 6.95 -5.11 18.89
N ARG A 7 7.17 -5.29 17.58
CA ARG A 7 7.14 -4.18 16.62
C ARG A 7 5.83 -3.43 16.83
N SER A 8 5.92 -2.14 17.12
CA SER A 8 4.72 -1.31 17.20
C SER A 8 4.08 -1.30 15.80
N GLY A 9 2.76 -1.11 15.69
CA GLY A 9 2.09 -1.04 14.39
C GLY A 9 2.68 0.02 13.43
N ASN A 10 3.49 0.93 13.99
CA ASN A 10 4.22 2.01 13.34
C ASN A 10 5.60 1.60 12.76
N ASP A 11 6.04 0.35 12.94
CA ASP A 11 7.31 -0.15 12.37
C ASP A 11 7.14 -0.70 10.94
N ARG A 12 6.02 -0.38 10.27
CA ARG A 12 5.78 -0.70 8.87
C ARG A 12 6.45 0.38 8.00
N PRO A 13 7.49 0.04 7.21
CA PRO A 13 8.27 1.03 6.47
C PRO A 13 7.40 1.97 5.62
N TRP A 14 6.46 1.40 4.87
CA TRP A 14 5.55 2.18 4.01
C TRP A 14 4.53 3.01 4.79
N GLY A 15 4.12 2.58 5.99
CA GLY A 15 3.26 3.39 6.86
C GLY A 15 3.95 4.68 7.29
N GLN A 16 5.24 4.60 7.63
CA GLN A 16 6.04 5.78 7.94
C GLN A 16 6.37 6.65 6.73
N ASP A 17 6.45 6.06 5.54
CA ASP A 17 6.61 6.84 4.30
C ASP A 17 5.36 7.67 4.05
N ILE A 18 4.19 7.05 4.14
CA ILE A 18 2.88 7.71 4.02
C ILE A 18 2.72 8.82 5.08
N GLU A 19 2.98 8.53 6.37
CA GLU A 19 2.88 9.53 7.45
C GLU A 19 3.78 10.74 7.23
N LYS A 20 4.93 10.54 6.60
CA LYS A 20 5.92 11.60 6.36
C LYS A 20 5.82 12.18 4.95
N GLY A 21 4.78 11.82 4.18
CA GLY A 21 4.55 12.31 2.81
C GLY A 21 5.64 11.92 1.82
N ARG A 22 6.34 10.80 2.05
CA ARG A 22 7.33 10.25 1.13
C ARG A 22 6.68 9.35 0.11
N ARG A 23 7.36 9.20 -1.03
CA ARG A 23 7.11 8.13 -2.00
C ARG A 23 7.40 6.77 -1.36
N THR A 24 6.51 5.83 -1.61
CA THR A 24 6.59 4.41 -1.26
C THR A 24 7.12 3.62 -2.44
N GLU A 25 7.40 2.33 -2.24
CA GLU A 25 7.81 1.38 -3.29
C GLU A 25 6.59 0.70 -3.96
N ILE A 26 5.42 1.36 -3.98
CA ILE A 26 4.16 0.78 -4.48
C ILE A 26 4.25 0.44 -5.98
N ASP A 27 4.97 1.24 -6.76
CA ASP A 27 5.17 1.03 -8.19
C ASP A 27 6.06 -0.19 -8.45
N GLU A 28 7.11 -0.36 -7.65
CA GLU A 28 8.07 -1.46 -7.77
C GLU A 28 7.51 -2.80 -7.27
N ILE A 29 6.62 -2.80 -6.27
CA ILE A 29 6.08 -4.07 -5.74
C ILE A 29 4.72 -4.38 -6.36
N TYR A 30 3.73 -3.52 -6.17
CA TYR A 30 2.36 -3.79 -6.63
C TYR A 30 2.23 -3.53 -8.13
N GLY A 31 2.87 -2.47 -8.65
CA GLY A 31 2.89 -2.19 -10.08
C GLY A 31 3.48 -3.34 -10.90
N LEU A 32 4.59 -3.96 -10.45
CA LEU A 32 5.16 -5.13 -11.11
C LEU A 32 4.21 -6.35 -11.09
N VAL A 33 3.52 -6.60 -9.96
CA VAL A 33 2.54 -7.70 -9.88
C VAL A 33 1.36 -7.46 -10.81
N ILE A 34 0.81 -6.25 -10.83
CA ILE A 34 -0.31 -5.86 -11.72
C ILE A 34 0.10 -6.00 -13.18
N GLN A 35 1.27 -5.49 -13.56
CA GLN A 35 1.79 -5.61 -14.92
C GLN A 35 1.90 -7.09 -15.33
N ARG A 36 2.51 -7.91 -14.46
CA ARG A 36 2.69 -9.34 -14.76
C ARG A 36 1.36 -10.10 -14.81
N ALA A 37 0.39 -9.73 -13.98
CA ALA A 37 -0.94 -10.31 -13.98
C ALA A 37 -1.70 -9.96 -15.26
N ALA A 38 -1.58 -8.72 -15.75
CA ALA A 38 -2.16 -8.29 -17.01
C ALA A 38 -1.59 -9.07 -18.21
N GLU A 39 -0.28 -9.32 -18.26
CA GLU A 39 0.36 -10.15 -19.29
C GLU A 39 -0.15 -11.61 -19.31
N LEU A 40 -0.64 -12.10 -18.18
CA LEU A 40 -1.15 -13.46 -18.01
C LEU A 40 -2.69 -13.52 -18.00
N GLU A 41 -3.37 -12.39 -18.22
CA GLU A 41 -4.83 -12.26 -18.15
C GLU A 41 -5.43 -12.71 -16.80
N ILE A 42 -4.68 -12.53 -15.71
CA ILE A 42 -5.10 -12.87 -14.36
C ILE A 42 -5.61 -11.61 -13.65
N PRO A 43 -6.86 -11.57 -13.16
CA PRO A 43 -7.35 -10.44 -12.38
C PRO A 43 -6.71 -10.42 -10.99
N VAL A 44 -6.20 -9.26 -10.58
CA VAL A 44 -5.62 -9.02 -9.23
C VAL A 44 -6.30 -7.85 -8.52
N PRO A 45 -7.63 -7.90 -8.32
CA PRO A 45 -8.42 -6.75 -7.86
C PRO A 45 -7.90 -6.17 -6.54
N ALA A 46 -7.54 -7.02 -5.57
CA ALA A 46 -6.99 -6.55 -4.30
C ALA A 46 -5.66 -5.78 -4.47
N ASN A 47 -4.79 -6.21 -5.40
CA ASN A 47 -3.53 -5.50 -5.65
C ASN A 47 -3.81 -4.17 -6.33
N GLN A 48 -4.72 -4.15 -7.31
CA GLN A 48 -5.11 -2.92 -8.01
C GLN A 48 -5.67 -1.88 -7.04
N THR A 49 -6.59 -2.30 -6.15
CA THR A 49 -7.20 -1.38 -5.20
C THR A 49 -6.19 -0.78 -4.22
N VAL A 50 -5.29 -1.59 -3.66
CA VAL A 50 -4.23 -1.09 -2.77
C VAL A 50 -3.29 -0.14 -3.52
N TYR A 51 -2.91 -0.50 -4.75
CA TYR A 51 -2.07 0.33 -5.62
C TYR A 51 -2.70 1.70 -5.87
N ASP A 52 -3.97 1.74 -6.26
CA ASP A 52 -4.69 2.97 -6.58
C ASP A 52 -4.83 3.88 -5.35
N LEU A 53 -5.14 3.31 -4.18
CA LEU A 53 -5.25 4.07 -2.93
C LEU A 53 -3.94 4.71 -2.50
N VAL A 54 -2.84 3.95 -2.54
CA VAL A 54 -1.52 4.48 -2.15
C VAL A 54 -1.08 5.56 -3.13
N ARG A 55 -1.30 5.37 -4.44
CA ARG A 55 -1.05 6.41 -5.45
C ARG A 55 -1.90 7.67 -5.22
N ALA A 56 -3.17 7.52 -4.86
CA ALA A 56 -4.04 8.65 -4.54
C ALA A 56 -3.55 9.44 -3.31
N ILE A 57 -3.03 8.73 -2.30
CA ILE A 57 -2.42 9.33 -1.10
C ILE A 57 -1.12 10.06 -1.46
N GLU A 58 -0.23 9.43 -2.22
CA GLU A 58 1.05 10.04 -2.65
C GLU A 58 0.86 11.28 -3.53
N ASN A 59 -0.21 11.30 -4.34
CA ASN A 59 -0.58 12.46 -5.16
C ASN A 59 -1.30 13.56 -4.37
N GLY A 60 -1.58 13.35 -3.07
CA GLY A 60 -2.30 14.30 -2.23
C GLY A 60 -3.80 14.42 -2.54
N THR A 61 -4.35 13.51 -3.36
CA THR A 61 -5.78 13.47 -3.71
C THR A 61 -6.64 12.76 -2.67
N LEU A 62 -6.00 12.01 -1.77
CA LEU A 62 -6.64 11.27 -0.68
C LEU A 62 -5.81 11.41 0.60
N ALA A 63 -6.45 11.67 1.74
CA ALA A 63 -5.76 11.70 3.04
C ALA A 63 -5.54 10.26 3.55
N PRO A 64 -4.41 9.93 4.19
CA PRO A 64 -4.19 8.60 4.75
C PRO A 64 -5.12 8.36 5.95
N ALA A 65 -6.10 7.47 5.77
CA ALA A 65 -7.11 7.18 6.79
C ALA A 65 -7.54 5.70 6.69
N PRO A 66 -7.70 4.96 7.82
CA PRO A 66 -8.14 3.57 7.79
C PRO A 66 -9.47 3.35 7.08
N GLU A 67 -10.33 4.36 7.08
CA GLU A 67 -11.64 4.36 6.44
C GLU A 67 -11.54 4.13 4.92
N ASN A 68 -10.44 4.58 4.30
CA ASN A 68 -10.21 4.39 2.86
C ASN A 68 -10.06 2.92 2.46
N LEU A 69 -9.77 2.02 3.40
CA LEU A 69 -9.69 0.58 3.15
C LEU A 69 -11.03 -0.13 3.33
N LEU A 70 -12.01 0.49 4.00
CA LEU A 70 -13.28 -0.17 4.31
C LEU A 70 -14.19 -0.30 3.07
N ASP A 71 -13.99 0.54 2.06
CA ASP A 71 -14.75 0.50 0.80
C ASP A 71 -14.18 -0.49 -0.24
N THR A 72 -13.13 -1.25 0.10
CA THR A 72 -12.32 -2.02 -0.86
C THR A 72 -12.64 -3.51 -0.95
N VAL A 73 -13.57 -3.99 -0.12
CA VAL A 73 -13.97 -5.39 0.01
C VAL A 73 -15.49 -5.51 -0.16
N GLU A 74 -15.93 -5.68 -1.41
CA GLU A 74 -17.20 -6.34 -1.77
C GLU A 74 -16.91 -7.70 -2.40
#